data_AF-A0A954Z1Y2-F1
#
_entry.id   AF-A0A954Z1Y2-F1
#
_cell.length_a   1.000
_cell.length_b   1.000
_cell.length_c   1.000
_cell.angle_alpha   90.00
_cell.angle_beta   90.00
_cell.angle_gamma   90.00
#
_symmetry.space_group_name_H-M   'P 1'
#
loop_
_entity.id
_entity.type
_entity.pdbx_description
1 polymer ?
#
loop_
_entity_poly.entity_id
_entity_poly.type
_entity_poly.pdbx_seq_one_letter_code
_entity_poly.pdbx_strand_id
1 'polypeptide(L)'
;MTAELALRLVWSPPADRVTHSFDFEKALQRDDELGYVPRASVTVEYPPYDAVFATNSAGLRGPEQGVERAAGRRRIVVLGDSFAWGHGVSAGLAFPEVIDAALPLADVINLGVPGYDLSKSRRFYERVGRAYQPDLVIVAICQNDFQVSDSADRPATTTTANPAEATNDTQAAPTSRGVKQWLRAHSRLYQLMQQTINTNKSLARFSVRIGLKEELAGFEMLDDNLRPALIDAP
;
A
#
# COMPACT_ATOMS: atom_id res chain seq x y z
N MET A 1 -6.45 -15.60 33.96
CA MET A 1 -6.98 -14.30 34.45
C MET A 1 -5.89 -13.38 35.00
N THR A 2 -4.96 -13.87 35.83
CA THR A 2 -3.89 -13.05 36.45
C THR A 2 -2.93 -12.41 35.46
N ALA A 3 -2.49 -13.13 34.43
CA ALA A 3 -1.58 -12.60 33.40
C ALA A 3 -2.19 -11.47 32.54
N GLU A 4 -3.46 -11.60 32.14
CA GLU A 4 -4.17 -10.57 31.37
C GLU A 4 -4.39 -9.30 32.21
N LEU A 5 -4.70 -9.44 33.51
CA LEU A 5 -4.87 -8.30 34.42
C LEU A 5 -3.54 -7.57 34.67
N ALA A 6 -2.45 -8.32 34.87
CA ALA A 6 -1.11 -7.75 35.03
C ALA A 6 -0.64 -7.03 33.75
N LEU A 7 -0.90 -7.61 32.57
CA LEU A 7 -0.59 -6.96 31.30
C LEU A 7 -1.36 -5.66 31.13
N ARG A 8 -2.65 -5.60 31.50
CA ARG A 8 -3.43 -4.35 31.45
C ARG A 8 -2.88 -3.23 32.34
N LEU A 9 -2.15 -3.56 33.40
CA LEU A 9 -1.60 -2.60 34.36
C LEU A 9 -0.16 -2.16 34.04
N VAL A 10 0.66 -3.07 33.50
CA VAL A 10 2.12 -2.87 33.36
C VAL A 10 2.54 -2.76 31.90
N TRP A 11 1.72 -3.26 30.98
CA TRP A 11 2.00 -3.30 29.55
C TRP A 11 0.85 -2.69 28.78
N SER A 12 1.02 -1.43 28.40
CA SER A 12 0.31 -0.93 27.24
C SER A 12 0.84 -1.71 26.05
N PRO A 13 -0.02 -2.27 25.17
CA PRO A 13 0.51 -2.57 23.84
C PRO A 13 1.15 -1.27 23.34
N PRO A 14 2.22 -1.35 22.51
CA PRO A 14 2.58 -0.19 21.71
C PRO A 14 1.26 0.26 21.15
N ALA A 15 0.85 1.50 21.51
CA ALA A 15 -0.50 2.01 21.27
C ALA A 15 -0.92 1.38 19.99
N ASP A 16 -2.01 0.58 19.98
CA ASP A 16 -2.48 0.00 18.74
C ASP A 16 -2.23 1.13 17.75
N ARG A 17 -1.56 0.88 16.63
CA ARG A 17 -1.47 1.94 15.64
C ARG A 17 -2.91 2.22 15.14
N VAL A 18 -3.96 2.26 16.00
CA VAL A 18 -4.95 3.33 16.21
C VAL A 18 -4.56 4.48 15.33
N THR A 19 -4.96 4.20 14.09
CA THR A 19 -5.67 5.08 13.21
C THR A 19 -4.86 6.28 12.81
N HIS A 20 -4.15 6.03 11.72
CA HIS A 20 -3.99 6.97 10.63
C HIS A 20 -3.15 8.22 11.00
N SER A 21 -2.39 8.76 10.09
CA SER A 21 -2.64 8.73 8.68
C SER A 21 -1.28 8.90 8.02
N PHE A 22 -0.99 8.09 7.00
CA PHE A 22 -0.49 8.77 5.81
C PHE A 22 -1.42 9.96 5.64
N ASP A 23 -0.92 11.17 5.88
CA ASP A 23 -1.76 12.36 5.89
C ASP A 23 -2.26 12.56 4.47
N PHE A 24 -3.37 11.90 4.17
CA PHE A 24 -3.94 11.79 2.85
C PHE A 24 -4.31 13.17 2.36
N GLU A 25 -4.69 14.09 3.25
CA GLU A 25 -5.04 15.46 2.89
C GLU A 25 -3.81 16.32 2.63
N LYS A 26 -2.68 16.05 3.28
CA LYS A 26 -1.40 16.72 3.00
C LYS A 26 -0.71 16.18 1.76
N ALA A 27 -0.81 14.88 1.49
CA ALA A 27 -0.16 14.22 0.37
C ALA A 27 -0.99 14.24 -0.91
N LEU A 28 -2.30 14.13 -0.81
CA LEU A 28 -3.23 14.03 -1.93
C LEU A 28 -4.27 15.15 -1.87
N GLN A 29 -4.83 15.47 -3.04
CA GLN A 29 -5.93 16.39 -3.20
C GLN A 29 -7.04 15.70 -3.99
N ARG A 30 -8.28 16.10 -3.73
CA ARG A 30 -9.45 15.57 -4.44
C ARG A 30 -9.35 15.88 -5.94
N ASP A 31 -9.77 14.91 -6.74
CA ASP A 31 -9.90 15.03 -8.19
C ASP A 31 -11.22 14.40 -8.62
N ASP A 32 -11.97 15.06 -9.51
CA ASP A 32 -13.32 14.61 -9.85
C ASP A 32 -13.33 13.34 -10.71
N GLU A 33 -12.27 13.09 -11.47
CA GLU A 33 -12.18 11.95 -12.38
C GLU A 33 -11.47 10.76 -11.74
N LEU A 34 -10.40 11.03 -10.99
CA LEU A 34 -9.54 10.01 -10.38
C LEU A 34 -9.86 9.77 -8.89
N GLY A 35 -10.75 10.59 -8.31
CA GLY A 35 -11.06 10.62 -6.88
C GLY A 35 -10.04 11.46 -6.10
N TYR A 36 -8.75 11.21 -6.31
CA TYR A 36 -7.66 12.00 -5.76
C TYR A 36 -6.41 11.92 -6.62
N VAL A 37 -5.57 12.94 -6.56
CA VAL A 37 -4.24 13.00 -7.18
C VAL A 37 -3.20 13.48 -6.17
N PRO A 38 -1.91 13.17 -6.34
CA PRO A 38 -0.87 13.72 -5.51
C PRO A 38 -0.81 15.25 -5.53
N ARG A 39 -0.54 15.88 -4.38
CA ARG A 39 -0.26 17.31 -4.29
C ARG A 39 1.17 17.59 -4.72
N ALA A 40 1.38 18.73 -5.37
CA ALA A 40 2.71 19.20 -5.78
C ALA A 40 3.50 19.80 -4.62
N SER A 41 4.81 19.56 -4.63
CA SER A 41 5.79 20.22 -3.76
C SER A 41 5.50 20.11 -2.27
N VAL A 42 5.02 18.95 -1.81
CA VAL A 42 4.76 18.67 -0.39
C VAL A 42 5.78 17.69 0.18
N THR A 43 6.18 17.93 1.43
CA THR A 43 6.94 16.98 2.26
C THR A 43 6.03 16.41 3.34
N VAL A 44 5.94 15.09 3.42
CA VAL A 44 5.01 14.39 4.29
C VAL A 44 5.77 13.33 5.08
N GLU A 45 5.49 13.32 6.39
CA GLU A 45 6.04 12.33 7.31
C GLU A 45 5.14 11.10 7.35
N TYR A 46 5.75 9.96 7.56
CA TYR A 46 5.14 8.69 7.90
C TYR A 46 5.57 8.31 9.33
N PRO A 47 4.98 8.90 10.39
CA PRO A 47 5.41 8.61 11.77
C PRO A 47 5.40 7.11 12.12
N PRO A 48 4.44 6.28 11.67
CA PRO A 48 4.47 4.85 11.93
C PRO A 48 5.68 4.12 11.32
N TYR A 49 6.33 4.69 10.32
CA TYR A 49 7.43 4.05 9.60
C TYR A 49 8.77 4.76 9.80
N ASP A 50 8.80 5.85 10.57
CA ASP A 50 9.97 6.73 10.71
C ASP A 50 10.55 7.12 9.33
N ALA A 51 9.64 7.48 8.43
CA ALA A 51 9.97 7.77 7.03
C ALA A 51 9.45 9.14 6.61
N VAL A 52 10.12 9.76 5.65
CA VAL A 52 9.71 11.05 5.08
C VAL A 52 9.83 10.96 3.57
N PHE A 53 8.82 11.44 2.86
CA PHE A 53 8.87 11.56 1.41
C PHE A 53 8.48 12.97 0.95
N ALA A 54 8.82 13.27 -0.29
CA ALA A 54 8.42 14.49 -0.96
C ALA A 54 7.83 14.18 -2.33
N THR A 55 6.99 15.10 -2.79
CA THR A 55 6.49 15.16 -4.17
C THR A 55 7.16 16.32 -4.89
N ASN A 56 7.38 16.14 -6.19
CA ASN A 56 7.95 17.15 -7.06
C ASN A 56 6.89 18.18 -7.49
N SER A 57 7.28 19.12 -8.34
CA SER A 57 6.42 20.20 -8.85
C SER A 57 5.22 19.72 -9.65
N ALA A 58 5.26 18.50 -10.19
CA ALA A 58 4.15 17.83 -10.86
C ALA A 58 3.28 16.99 -9.90
N GLY A 59 3.59 16.97 -8.60
CA GLY A 59 2.94 16.11 -7.60
C GLY A 59 3.48 14.69 -7.55
N LEU A 60 4.40 14.32 -8.43
CA LEU A 60 4.88 12.94 -8.50
C LEU A 60 5.95 12.70 -7.45
N ARG A 61 6.01 11.49 -6.92
CA ARG A 61 7.07 11.12 -5.98
C ARG A 61 8.35 10.79 -6.74
N GLY A 62 9.47 11.35 -6.29
CA GLY A 62 10.78 11.21 -6.92
C GLY A 62 11.35 12.57 -7.36
N PRO A 63 12.46 12.57 -8.11
CA PRO A 63 13.10 13.79 -8.56
C PRO A 63 12.23 14.60 -9.53
N GLU A 64 12.61 15.85 -9.75
CA GLU A 64 12.03 16.68 -10.81
C GLU A 64 12.32 16.07 -12.17
N GLN A 65 11.27 15.87 -12.96
CA GLN A 65 11.35 15.27 -14.28
C GLN A 65 10.48 16.09 -15.23
N GLY A 66 11.12 16.77 -16.18
CA GLY A 66 10.43 17.50 -17.25
C GLY A 66 9.70 16.55 -18.19
N VAL A 67 8.60 17.04 -18.76
CA VAL A 67 7.83 16.30 -19.80
C VAL A 67 8.73 16.00 -21.00
N GLU A 68 9.53 17.01 -21.41
CA GLU A 68 10.54 16.84 -22.46
C GLU A 68 11.68 15.94 -21.98
N ARG A 69 12.02 14.96 -22.80
CA ARG A 69 13.05 13.96 -22.50
C ARG A 69 14.43 14.51 -22.85
N ALA A 70 15.38 14.39 -21.93
CA ALA A 70 16.76 14.74 -22.23
C ALA A 70 17.36 13.77 -23.27
N ALA A 71 18.22 14.30 -24.16
CA ALA A 71 18.80 13.52 -25.23
C ALA A 71 19.58 12.30 -24.70
N GLY A 72 19.38 11.14 -25.35
CA GLY A 72 20.05 9.89 -24.99
C GLY A 72 19.49 9.16 -23.77
N ARG A 73 18.44 9.69 -23.12
CA ARG A 73 17.79 9.04 -21.98
C ARG A 73 16.58 8.22 -22.43
N ARG A 74 16.33 7.10 -21.77
CA ARG A 74 15.07 6.32 -21.85
C ARG A 74 14.06 6.86 -20.86
N ARG A 75 12.78 6.63 -21.13
CA ARG A 75 11.69 7.05 -20.24
C ARG A 75 10.93 5.82 -19.77
N ILE A 76 10.85 5.63 -18.46
CA ILE A 76 10.13 4.53 -17.83
C ILE A 76 9.02 5.14 -16.98
N VAL A 77 7.77 4.73 -17.20
CA VAL A 77 6.65 5.12 -16.35
C VAL A 77 6.26 3.93 -15.48
N VAL A 78 6.15 4.15 -14.18
CA VAL A 78 5.67 3.15 -13.23
C VAL A 78 4.24 3.49 -12.82
N LEU A 79 3.32 2.56 -13.04
CA LEU A 79 1.93 2.63 -12.60
C LEU A 79 1.72 1.69 -11.42
N GLY A 80 0.80 2.05 -10.53
CA GLY A 80 0.33 1.15 -9.48
C GLY A 80 -0.32 1.91 -8.33
N ASP A 81 -0.35 1.25 -7.19
CA ASP A 81 -1.05 1.69 -6.00
C ASP A 81 -0.07 2.20 -4.92
N SER A 82 -0.38 1.91 -3.65
CA SER A 82 0.46 2.13 -2.47
C SER A 82 1.87 1.51 -2.57
N PHE A 83 2.06 0.42 -3.31
CA PHE A 83 3.37 -0.21 -3.48
C PHE A 83 4.25 0.59 -4.46
N ALA A 84 3.71 0.98 -5.61
CA ALA A 84 4.40 1.88 -6.55
C ALA A 84 4.70 3.23 -5.90
N TRP A 85 3.75 3.77 -5.14
CA TRP A 85 3.94 4.99 -4.35
C TRP A 85 5.06 4.87 -3.30
N GLY A 86 5.37 3.66 -2.81
CA GLY A 86 6.31 3.45 -1.71
C GLY A 86 5.74 3.86 -0.35
N HIS A 87 4.51 3.44 -0.04
CA HIS A 87 3.87 3.73 1.24
C HIS A 87 4.75 3.29 2.43
N GLY A 88 5.03 4.22 3.35
CA GLY A 88 5.90 3.98 4.50
C GLY A 88 7.40 3.91 4.18
N VAL A 89 7.81 4.24 2.97
CA VAL A 89 9.22 4.28 2.54
C VAL A 89 9.69 5.73 2.47
N SER A 90 10.95 6.01 2.79
CA SER A 90 11.53 7.36 2.65
C SER A 90 11.82 7.72 1.20
N ALA A 91 11.97 9.01 0.90
CA ALA A 91 12.46 9.50 -0.39
C ALA A 91 13.78 8.82 -0.77
N GLY A 92 13.96 8.51 -2.05
CA GLY A 92 15.11 7.79 -2.61
C GLY A 92 15.08 6.28 -2.42
N LEU A 93 14.17 5.74 -1.60
CA LEU A 93 14.12 4.30 -1.28
C LEU A 93 12.90 3.58 -1.85
N ALA A 94 11.90 4.29 -2.39
CA ALA A 94 10.82 3.64 -3.11
C ALA A 94 11.37 2.95 -4.36
N PHE A 95 10.85 1.77 -4.73
CA PHE A 95 11.45 1.00 -5.81
C PHE A 95 11.56 1.75 -7.15
N PRO A 96 10.63 2.67 -7.56
CA PRO A 96 10.83 3.45 -8.77
C PRO A 96 12.05 4.37 -8.68
N GLU A 97 12.31 4.95 -7.51
CA GLU A 97 13.47 5.80 -7.24
C GLU A 97 14.77 4.96 -7.20
N VAL A 98 14.70 3.73 -6.71
CA VAL A 98 15.83 2.77 -6.78
C VAL A 98 16.12 2.37 -8.23
N ILE A 99 15.10 2.13 -9.07
CA ILE A 99 15.28 1.87 -10.51
C ILE A 99 15.91 3.10 -11.19
N ASP A 100 15.46 4.32 -10.85
CA ASP A 100 16.01 5.57 -11.39
C ASP A 100 17.51 5.70 -11.08
N ALA A 101 17.89 5.45 -9.84
CA ALA A 101 19.28 5.47 -9.41
C ALA A 101 20.13 4.37 -10.07
N ALA A 102 19.57 3.17 -10.27
CA ALA A 102 20.27 2.04 -10.87
C ALA A 102 20.42 2.15 -12.40
N LEU A 103 19.57 2.94 -13.07
CA LEU A 103 19.55 3.11 -14.52
C LEU A 103 19.91 4.56 -14.89
N PRO A 104 21.20 4.95 -14.88
CA PRO A 104 21.60 6.35 -15.05
C PRO A 104 21.26 6.94 -16.43
N LEU A 105 20.93 6.11 -17.42
CA LEU A 105 20.47 6.51 -18.75
C LEU A 105 18.94 6.43 -18.91
N ALA A 106 18.19 6.31 -17.82
CA ALA A 106 16.73 6.31 -17.82
C ALA A 106 16.19 7.33 -16.83
N ASP A 107 15.05 7.92 -17.16
CA ASP A 107 14.21 8.69 -16.24
C ASP A 107 13.01 7.83 -15.85
N VAL A 108 12.85 7.58 -14.55
CA VAL A 108 11.74 6.81 -14.00
C VAL A 108 10.70 7.74 -13.39
N ILE A 109 9.46 7.64 -13.87
CA ILE A 109 8.34 8.50 -13.47
C ILE A 109 7.37 7.64 -12.69
N ASN A 110 7.27 7.94 -11.40
CA ASN A 110 6.37 7.23 -10.51
C ASN A 110 4.96 7.86 -10.55
N LEU A 111 4.02 7.12 -11.11
CA LEU A 111 2.58 7.44 -11.10
C LEU A 111 1.80 6.51 -10.17
N GLY A 112 2.49 5.83 -9.25
CA GLY A 112 1.84 5.10 -8.17
C GLY A 112 1.03 6.04 -7.30
N VAL A 113 -0.18 5.67 -6.90
CA VAL A 113 -0.98 6.47 -5.95
C VAL A 113 -1.68 5.52 -4.97
N PRO A 114 -1.58 5.74 -3.64
CA PRO A 114 -2.19 4.84 -2.66
C PRO A 114 -3.69 4.66 -2.89
N GLY A 115 -4.13 3.41 -3.04
CA GLY A 115 -5.54 3.05 -3.21
C GLY A 115 -6.07 3.12 -4.65
N TYR A 116 -5.21 3.38 -5.64
CA TYR A 116 -5.57 3.19 -7.03
C TYR A 116 -5.75 1.70 -7.35
N ASP A 117 -6.75 1.41 -8.18
CA ASP A 117 -6.87 0.13 -8.88
C ASP A 117 -6.34 0.27 -10.31
N LEU A 118 -6.37 -0.82 -11.08
CA LEU A 118 -5.86 -0.82 -12.45
C LEU A 118 -6.59 0.19 -13.36
N SER A 119 -7.87 0.44 -13.12
CA SER A 119 -8.67 1.40 -13.91
C SER A 119 -8.18 2.83 -13.65
N LYS A 120 -8.01 3.21 -12.38
CA LYS A 120 -7.46 4.52 -12.00
C LYS A 120 -6.03 4.70 -12.46
N SER A 121 -5.18 3.69 -12.29
CA SER A 121 -3.80 3.73 -12.80
C SER A 121 -3.75 3.93 -14.31
N ARG A 122 -4.65 3.28 -15.08
CA ARG A 122 -4.77 3.51 -16.53
C ARG A 122 -5.23 4.93 -16.85
N ARG A 123 -6.29 5.43 -16.21
CA ARG A 123 -6.76 6.82 -16.45
C ARG A 123 -5.69 7.84 -16.12
N PHE A 124 -4.94 7.63 -15.03
CA PHE A 124 -3.84 8.50 -14.66
C PHE A 124 -2.67 8.43 -15.64
N TYR A 125 -2.39 7.26 -16.22
CA TYR A 125 -1.48 7.14 -17.36
C TYR A 125 -1.96 7.94 -18.57
N GLU A 126 -3.24 7.81 -18.95
CA GLU A 126 -3.80 8.52 -20.11
C GLU A 126 -3.74 10.04 -19.92
N ARG A 127 -4.01 10.53 -18.70
CA ARG A 127 -4.01 11.96 -18.35
C ARG A 127 -2.62 12.56 -18.14
N VAL A 128 -1.71 11.84 -17.49
CA VAL A 128 -0.39 12.36 -17.09
C VAL A 128 0.75 11.58 -17.74
N GLY A 129 0.76 10.25 -17.58
CA GLY A 129 1.88 9.41 -18.00
C GLY A 129 2.19 9.43 -19.50
N ARG A 130 1.17 9.55 -20.34
CA ARG A 130 1.30 9.56 -21.80
C ARG A 130 2.11 10.76 -22.30
N ALA A 131 2.03 11.90 -21.62
CA ALA A 131 2.77 13.12 -22.00
C ALA A 131 4.29 12.92 -21.93
N TYR A 132 4.77 12.06 -21.03
CA TYR A 132 6.20 11.77 -20.88
C TYR A 132 6.79 10.91 -22.01
N GLN A 133 5.95 10.37 -22.92
CA GLN A 133 6.36 9.50 -24.03
C GLN A 133 7.27 8.32 -23.57
N PRO A 134 6.77 7.44 -22.68
CA PRO A 134 7.57 6.35 -22.15
C PRO A 134 7.99 5.35 -23.23
N ASP A 135 9.24 4.88 -23.15
CA ASP A 135 9.73 3.71 -23.89
C ASP A 135 9.27 2.40 -23.24
N LEU A 136 9.01 2.43 -21.93
CA LEU A 136 8.58 1.30 -21.11
C LEU A 136 7.55 1.76 -20.07
N VAL A 137 6.50 0.96 -19.90
CA VAL A 137 5.54 1.12 -18.81
C VAL A 137 5.60 -0.11 -17.92
N ILE A 138 5.87 0.10 -16.64
CA ILE A 138 5.85 -0.94 -15.61
C ILE A 138 4.54 -0.81 -14.84
N VAL A 139 3.78 -1.89 -14.73
CA VAL A 139 2.55 -1.91 -13.91
C VAL A 139 2.83 -2.78 -12.68
N ALA A 140 2.95 -2.15 -11.52
CA ALA A 140 3.06 -2.83 -10.24
C ALA A 140 1.65 -3.20 -9.76
N ILE A 141 1.37 -4.50 -9.71
CA ILE A 141 0.07 -5.04 -9.32
C ILE A 141 0.21 -5.73 -7.97
N CYS A 142 -0.71 -5.46 -7.05
CA CYS A 142 -0.91 -6.20 -5.82
C CYS A 142 -2.36 -6.66 -5.67
N GLN A 143 -2.62 -7.48 -4.66
CA GLN A 143 -3.87 -8.23 -4.53
C GLN A 143 -5.13 -7.33 -4.44
N ASN A 144 -4.99 -6.11 -3.93
CA ASN A 144 -6.07 -5.12 -3.86
C ASN A 144 -6.43 -4.50 -5.22
N ASP A 145 -5.58 -4.58 -6.24
CA ASP A 145 -5.82 -3.90 -7.53
C ASP A 145 -6.85 -4.61 -8.40
N PHE A 146 -7.13 -5.88 -8.09
CA PHE A 146 -8.21 -6.66 -8.71
C PHE A 146 -9.59 -6.34 -8.13
N GLN A 147 -9.65 -5.61 -7.00
CA GLN A 147 -10.90 -5.15 -6.42
C GLN A 147 -11.27 -3.82 -7.09
N VAL A 148 -12.05 -3.89 -8.17
CA VAL A 148 -12.52 -2.70 -8.89
C VAL A 148 -13.28 -1.80 -7.93
N SER A 149 -12.76 -0.60 -7.68
CA SER A 149 -13.45 0.41 -6.87
C SER A 149 -14.43 1.18 -7.74
N ASP A 150 -15.50 0.50 -8.14
CA ASP A 150 -16.50 0.93 -9.14
C ASP A 150 -17.48 2.01 -8.63
N SER A 151 -16.96 3.07 -8.02
CA SER A 151 -17.79 4.20 -7.56
C SER A 151 -18.15 5.17 -8.69
N ALA A 152 -17.38 5.17 -9.79
CA ALA A 152 -17.50 6.19 -10.85
C ALA A 152 -18.18 5.71 -12.13
N ASP A 153 -18.48 4.41 -12.29
CA ASP A 153 -18.98 3.83 -13.55
C ASP A 153 -20.38 3.20 -13.45
N ARG A 154 -21.12 3.45 -12.36
CA ARG A 154 -22.54 3.08 -12.31
C ARG A 154 -23.36 4.14 -13.06
N PRO A 155 -23.98 3.84 -14.22
CA PRO A 155 -25.06 4.68 -14.73
C PRO A 155 -26.13 4.76 -13.65
N ALA A 156 -26.60 5.98 -13.37
CA ALA A 156 -27.68 6.25 -12.42
C ALA A 156 -28.96 5.55 -12.89
N THR A 157 -29.07 4.27 -12.60
CA THR A 157 -30.29 3.52 -12.76
C THR A 157 -30.98 3.58 -11.42
N THR A 158 -32.01 4.41 -11.37
CA THR A 158 -33.07 4.37 -10.37
C THR A 158 -33.58 2.93 -10.28
N THR A 159 -33.04 2.15 -9.35
CA THR A 159 -33.66 0.90 -8.93
C THR A 159 -34.59 1.27 -7.78
N THR A 160 -35.87 1.38 -8.13
CA THR A 160 -36.97 1.27 -7.18
C THR A 160 -36.72 0.06 -6.28
N ALA A 161 -36.70 0.31 -4.97
CA ALA A 161 -36.61 -0.71 -3.96
C ALA A 161 -37.71 -1.74 -4.16
N ASN A 162 -37.33 -2.99 -4.40
CA ASN A 162 -38.21 -4.14 -4.24
C ASN A 162 -37.96 -4.68 -2.82
N PRO A 163 -38.92 -4.56 -1.86
CA PRO A 163 -38.70 -4.94 -0.46
C PRO A 163 -38.70 -6.46 -0.20
N ALA A 164 -38.55 -7.30 -1.23
CA ALA A 164 -38.78 -8.74 -1.13
C ALA A 164 -37.50 -9.62 -1.17
N GLU A 165 -36.31 -9.04 -1.29
CA GLU A 165 -35.04 -9.83 -1.28
C GLU A 165 -34.22 -9.63 0.01
N ALA A 166 -34.77 -8.97 1.02
CA ALA A 166 -34.20 -8.93 2.36
C ALA A 166 -34.62 -10.18 3.16
N THR A 167 -34.17 -11.37 2.76
CA THR A 167 -34.06 -12.55 3.63
C THR A 167 -33.31 -13.66 2.91
N ASN A 168 -31.99 -13.65 3.05
CA ASN A 168 -31.19 -14.89 3.10
C ASN A 168 -29.86 -14.55 3.79
N ASP A 169 -29.98 -14.04 5.01
CA ASP A 169 -28.91 -14.09 5.98
C ASP A 169 -29.04 -15.46 6.67
N THR A 170 -28.34 -16.47 6.14
CA THR A 170 -28.32 -17.81 6.74
C THR A 170 -26.88 -18.30 6.81
N GLN A 171 -26.32 -18.16 8.01
CA GLN A 171 -25.25 -18.99 8.57
C GLN A 171 -23.95 -19.07 7.77
N ALA A 172 -23.16 -17.98 7.79
CA ALA A 172 -21.71 -18.13 7.77
C ALA A 172 -21.24 -18.52 9.18
N ALA A 173 -20.54 -19.66 9.30
CA ALA A 173 -19.82 -20.03 10.52
C ALA A 173 -18.98 -18.83 11.01
N PRO A 174 -18.76 -18.65 12.33
CA PRO A 174 -17.90 -17.58 12.83
C PRO A 174 -16.55 -17.68 12.14
N THR A 175 -16.29 -16.78 11.19
CA THR A 175 -15.06 -16.83 10.42
C THR A 175 -13.91 -16.63 11.41
N SER A 176 -12.81 -17.36 11.20
CA SER A 176 -11.59 -17.23 12.02
C SER A 176 -11.16 -15.76 12.18
N ARG A 177 -11.51 -14.90 11.21
CA ARG A 177 -11.34 -13.44 11.26
C ARG A 177 -12.12 -12.76 12.39
N GLY A 178 -13.39 -13.10 12.60
CA GLY A 178 -14.23 -12.48 13.64
C GLY A 178 -13.73 -12.79 15.06
N VAL A 179 -13.31 -14.03 15.30
CA VAL A 179 -12.73 -14.45 16.58
C VAL A 179 -11.38 -13.77 16.82
N LYS A 180 -10.51 -13.71 15.80
CA LYS A 180 -9.22 -13.00 15.88
C LYS A 180 -9.43 -11.51 16.17
N GLN A 181 -10.41 -10.87 15.55
CA GLN A 181 -10.72 -9.45 15.76
C GLN A 181 -11.25 -9.18 17.17
N TRP A 182 -12.15 -10.03 17.67
CA TRP A 182 -12.64 -9.95 19.04
C TRP A 182 -11.50 -10.13 20.07
N LEU A 183 -10.64 -11.12 19.88
CA LEU A 183 -9.48 -11.35 20.75
C LEU A 183 -8.49 -10.18 20.70
N ARG A 184 -8.26 -9.56 19.52
CA ARG A 184 -7.44 -8.34 19.43
C ARG A 184 -8.04 -7.21 20.25
N ALA A 185 -9.36 -7.02 20.22
CA ALA A 185 -10.00 -5.94 20.95
C ALA A 185 -10.04 -6.17 22.47
N HIS A 186 -10.06 -7.43 22.93
CA HIS A 186 -10.39 -7.74 24.33
C HIS A 186 -9.27 -8.44 25.13
N SER A 187 -8.17 -8.89 24.50
CA SER A 187 -7.06 -9.56 25.20
C SER A 187 -5.70 -8.94 24.90
N ARG A 188 -5.08 -8.35 25.93
CA ARG A 188 -3.69 -7.87 25.93
C ARG A 188 -2.70 -9.01 25.76
N LEU A 189 -2.99 -10.18 26.33
CA LEU A 189 -2.16 -11.37 26.15
C LEU A 189 -2.10 -11.79 24.67
N TYR A 190 -3.25 -11.75 23.98
CA TYR A 190 -3.31 -12.05 22.55
C TYR A 190 -2.62 -11.00 21.68
N GLN A 191 -2.67 -9.72 22.08
CA GLN A 191 -1.91 -8.64 21.42
C GLN A 191 -0.39 -8.83 21.59
N LEU A 192 0.08 -9.12 22.81
CA LEU A 192 1.48 -9.37 23.11
C LEU A 192 2.00 -10.58 22.31
N MET A 193 1.24 -11.68 22.29
CA MET A 193 1.59 -12.88 21.54
C MET A 193 1.74 -12.59 20.04
N GLN A 194 0.80 -11.85 19.45
CA GLN A 194 0.92 -11.43 18.05
C GLN A 194 2.12 -10.54 17.81
N GLN A 195 2.41 -9.60 18.71
CA GLN A 195 3.60 -8.76 18.59
C GLN A 195 4.86 -9.61 18.63
N THR A 196 5.04 -10.46 19.64
CA THR A 196 6.21 -11.34 19.77
C THR A 196 6.40 -12.23 18.54
N ILE A 197 5.31 -12.79 18.00
CA ILE A 197 5.35 -13.61 16.78
C ILE A 197 5.72 -12.76 15.57
N ASN A 198 5.16 -11.56 15.41
CA ASN A 198 5.39 -10.70 14.25
C ASN A 198 6.77 -10.02 14.26
N THR A 199 7.35 -9.76 15.44
CA THR A 199 8.68 -9.16 15.57
C THR A 199 9.80 -10.21 15.53
N ASN A 200 9.48 -11.51 15.64
CA ASN A 200 10.44 -12.61 15.59
C ASN A 200 10.20 -13.52 14.38
N LYS A 201 11.09 -13.43 13.37
CA LYS A 201 10.98 -14.17 12.10
C LYS A 201 10.88 -15.68 12.28
N SER A 202 11.60 -16.26 13.24
CA SER A 202 11.58 -17.70 13.49
C SER A 202 10.23 -18.16 14.07
N LEU A 203 9.63 -17.35 14.95
CA LEU A 203 8.31 -17.63 15.53
C LEU A 203 7.19 -17.41 14.52
N ALA A 204 7.29 -16.41 13.65
CA ALA A 204 6.36 -16.20 12.55
C ALA A 204 6.32 -17.43 11.62
N ARG A 205 7.48 -17.91 11.18
CA ARG A 205 7.60 -19.10 10.31
C ARG A 205 7.10 -20.37 10.98
N PHE A 206 7.44 -20.58 12.25
CA PHE A 206 6.95 -21.71 13.02
C PHE A 206 5.41 -21.68 13.15
N SER A 207 4.83 -20.49 13.39
CA SER A 207 3.38 -20.30 13.51
C SER A 207 2.62 -20.59 12.21
N VAL A 208 3.23 -20.27 11.05
CA VAL A 208 2.68 -20.66 9.73
C VAL A 208 2.78 -22.17 9.54
N ARG A 209 3.93 -22.78 9.85
CA ARG A 209 4.18 -24.23 9.68
C ARG A 209 3.20 -25.11 10.46
N ILE A 210 2.71 -24.64 11.60
CA ILE A 210 1.75 -25.36 12.45
C ILE A 210 0.29 -24.90 12.23
N GLY A 211 0.03 -24.06 11.22
CA GLY A 211 -1.33 -23.62 10.85
C GLY A 211 -1.97 -22.61 11.80
N LEU A 212 -1.21 -22.03 12.74
CA LEU A 212 -1.68 -21.02 13.69
C LEU A 212 -1.77 -19.62 13.06
N LYS A 213 -1.03 -19.37 11.96
CA LYS A 213 -1.02 -18.13 11.21
C LYS A 213 -1.22 -18.44 9.72
N GLU A 214 -2.03 -17.62 9.03
CA GLU A 214 -2.11 -17.64 7.55
C GLU A 214 -0.73 -17.30 6.96
N GLU A 215 -0.46 -17.72 5.72
CA GLU A 215 0.83 -17.47 5.05
C GLU A 215 1.25 -16.01 5.20
N LEU A 216 2.54 -15.79 5.42
CA LEU A 216 3.10 -14.46 5.56
C LEU A 216 2.97 -13.74 4.21
N ALA A 217 1.95 -12.88 4.09
CA ALA A 217 1.82 -11.98 2.96
C ALA A 217 2.96 -10.95 3.02
N GLY A 218 4.05 -11.23 2.32
CA GLY A 218 5.20 -10.34 2.15
C GLY A 218 6.57 -11.04 2.24
N PHE A 219 7.48 -10.66 1.33
CA PHE A 219 8.91 -11.01 1.16
C PHE A 219 9.36 -12.48 1.22
N GLU A 220 8.64 -13.37 1.89
CA GLU A 220 8.94 -14.81 1.95
C GLU A 220 8.37 -15.57 0.74
N MET A 221 7.53 -14.90 -0.06
CA MET A 221 7.03 -15.35 -1.37
C MET A 221 7.89 -14.84 -2.53
N LEU A 222 8.88 -13.98 -2.28
CA LEU A 222 9.87 -13.62 -3.30
C LEU A 222 10.80 -14.81 -3.45
N ASP A 223 10.93 -15.29 -4.69
CA ASP A 223 11.87 -16.34 -5.10
C ASP A 223 13.21 -16.15 -4.38
N ASP A 224 13.79 -17.23 -3.84
CA ASP A 224 15.06 -17.19 -3.11
C ASP A 224 16.18 -16.54 -3.94
N ASN A 225 16.01 -16.51 -5.27
CA ASN A 225 16.89 -15.83 -6.24
C ASN A 225 16.86 -14.28 -6.19
N LEU A 226 15.80 -13.65 -5.66
CA LEU A 226 15.65 -12.18 -5.60
C LEU A 226 16.17 -11.57 -4.29
N ARG A 227 16.41 -12.41 -3.28
CA ARG A 227 16.82 -11.97 -1.93
C ARG A 227 18.21 -11.35 -1.84
N PRO A 228 19.25 -11.89 -2.52
CA PRO A 228 20.60 -11.33 -2.45
C PRO A 228 20.70 -9.95 -3.11
N ALA A 229 19.95 -9.70 -4.19
CA ALA A 229 20.00 -8.46 -4.96
C ALA A 229 19.38 -7.22 -4.25
N LEU A 230 18.65 -7.44 -3.15
CA LEU A 230 17.97 -6.37 -2.39
C LEU A 230 18.65 -6.05 -1.05
N ILE A 231 19.56 -6.90 -0.57
CA ILE A 231 20.26 -6.72 0.71
C ILE A 231 21.63 -6.09 0.50
N ASP A 232 22.30 -6.45 -0.59
CA ASP A 232 23.60 -5.89 -0.95
C ASP A 232 23.45 -5.13 -2.28
N ALA A 233 22.99 -3.88 -2.21
CA ALA A 233 23.27 -2.93 -3.27
C ALA A 233 24.77 -2.60 -3.23
N PRO A 234 25.46 -2.48 -4.38
CA PRO A 234 26.85 -2.06 -4.42
C PRO A 234 27.08 -0.68 -3.78
#